data_AF-A0A9N8J9J0-F1
#
_entry.id   AF-A0A9N8J9J0-F1
#
_cell.length_a   1.000
_cell.length_b   1.000
_cell.length_c   1.000
_cell.angle_alpha   90.00
_cell.angle_beta   90.00
_cell.angle_gamma   90.00
#
_symmetry.space_group_name_H-M   'P 1'
#
loop_
_entity.id
_entity.type
_entity.pdbx_description
1 polymer ?
#
loop_
_entity_poly.entity_id
_entity_poly.type
_entity_poly.pdbx_seq_one_letter_code
_entity_poly.pdbx_strand_id
1 'polypeptide(L)'
;MRRIHAPTIDQAWIDFSCQQRLSIAEEVAQYTALVATKTSNHLQTVSGRGVCIPSLMQGHPQESPIHHWFPRTVGPMSSVQYRAYMKSISSHLPPEFADDLVLYHDDQGPTNISISNDGNSVATIIDWANVAYLPRFWVATAPLTVAGFMLEDDKPPMSARGGWGRMLSTALTAQGFQECVPEYRAWINKVFKSDTAKDLAEWVTRTLPFPLFLHQQRILRYSTNAPFASKKTR
;
A
#
# COMPACT_ATOMS: atom_id res chain seq x y z
N MET A 1 -3.52 1.48 25.34
CA MET A 1 -4.34 0.67 24.42
C MET A 1 -4.75 -0.62 25.10
N ARG A 2 -5.98 -1.09 24.87
CA ARG A 2 -6.46 -2.40 25.37
C ARG A 2 -5.98 -3.49 24.41
N ARG A 3 -5.47 -4.61 24.95
CA ARG A 3 -5.12 -5.77 24.12
C ARG A 3 -6.39 -6.50 23.69
N ILE A 4 -6.47 -6.84 22.42
CA ILE A 4 -7.58 -7.60 21.85
C ILE A 4 -7.06 -9.00 21.54
N HIS A 5 -7.78 -10.00 22.01
CA HIS A 5 -7.47 -11.42 21.81
C HIS A 5 -8.45 -11.97 20.77
N ALA A 6 -8.09 -11.79 19.50
CA ALA A 6 -8.87 -12.20 18.34
C ALA A 6 -7.91 -12.56 17.20
N PRO A 7 -8.21 -13.59 16.39
CA PRO A 7 -7.37 -13.94 15.26
C PRO A 7 -7.42 -12.83 14.20
N THR A 8 -6.32 -12.64 13.48
CA THR A 8 -6.29 -11.75 12.32
C THR A 8 -6.98 -12.40 11.12
N ILE A 9 -7.33 -11.60 10.10
CA ILE A 9 -7.79 -12.14 8.81
C ILE A 9 -6.76 -13.14 8.29
N ASP A 10 -5.48 -12.80 8.35
CA ASP A 10 -4.39 -13.66 7.88
C ASP A 10 -4.38 -15.05 8.55
N GLN A 11 -4.66 -15.09 9.86
CA GLN A 11 -4.69 -16.33 10.64
C GLN A 11 -5.94 -17.17 10.40
N ALA A 12 -7.10 -16.53 10.22
CA ALA A 12 -8.39 -17.22 10.14
C ALA A 12 -8.91 -17.39 8.70
N TRP A 13 -8.20 -16.88 7.70
CA TRP A 13 -8.69 -16.80 6.32
C TRP A 13 -9.15 -18.14 5.77
N ILE A 14 -8.36 -19.20 5.96
CA ILE A 14 -8.62 -20.52 5.41
C ILE A 14 -9.90 -21.16 5.96
N ASP A 15 -10.25 -20.83 7.21
CA ASP A 15 -11.39 -21.38 7.93
C ASP A 15 -12.69 -20.65 7.59
N PHE A 16 -12.60 -19.43 7.05
CA PHE A 16 -13.77 -18.66 6.66
C PHE A 16 -14.46 -19.22 5.42
N SER A 17 -15.78 -19.31 5.51
CA SER A 17 -16.65 -19.50 4.35
C SER A 17 -16.54 -18.31 3.39
N CYS A 18 -16.92 -18.51 2.13
CA CYS A 18 -16.99 -17.43 1.15
C CYS A 18 -17.86 -16.27 1.64
N GLN A 19 -19.00 -16.56 2.26
CA GLN A 19 -19.93 -15.56 2.78
C GLN A 19 -19.31 -14.73 3.93
N GLN A 20 -18.56 -15.36 4.83
CA GLN A 20 -17.86 -14.65 5.90
C GLN A 20 -16.80 -13.71 5.32
N ARG A 21 -15.98 -14.18 4.38
CA ARG A 21 -14.95 -13.36 3.73
C ARG A 21 -15.55 -12.13 3.03
N LEU A 22 -16.68 -12.30 2.33
CA LEU A 22 -17.42 -11.22 1.70
C LEU A 22 -17.95 -10.22 2.74
N SER A 23 -18.64 -10.70 3.77
CA SER A 23 -19.24 -9.86 4.81
C SER A 23 -18.18 -9.04 5.55
N ILE A 24 -17.03 -9.65 5.85
CA ILE A 24 -15.88 -8.97 6.47
C ILE A 24 -15.32 -7.88 5.53
N ALA A 25 -15.16 -8.17 4.23
CA ALA A 25 -14.67 -7.18 3.27
C ALA A 25 -15.63 -5.99 3.14
N GLU A 26 -16.94 -6.24 3.14
CA GLU A 26 -17.98 -5.21 3.13
C GLU A 26 -17.93 -4.36 4.39
N GLU A 27 -17.80 -4.97 5.57
CA GLU A 27 -17.71 -4.25 6.85
C GLU A 27 -16.44 -3.38 6.91
N VAL A 28 -15.28 -3.91 6.51
CA VAL A 28 -14.04 -3.12 6.42
C VAL A 28 -14.19 -1.97 5.44
N ALA A 29 -14.82 -2.19 4.28
CA ALA A 29 -15.07 -1.12 3.31
C ALA A 29 -16.00 -0.03 3.86
N GLN A 30 -17.02 -0.38 4.65
CA GLN A 30 -17.90 0.58 5.33
C GLN A 30 -17.12 1.42 6.36
N TYR A 31 -16.26 0.80 7.18
CA TYR A 31 -15.39 1.55 8.09
C TYR A 31 -14.42 2.47 7.34
N THR A 32 -13.82 1.99 6.25
CA THR A 32 -12.96 2.81 5.41
C THR A 32 -13.72 3.99 4.79
N ALA A 33 -14.94 3.78 4.32
CA ALA A 33 -15.80 4.85 3.81
C ALA A 33 -16.11 5.89 4.89
N LEU A 34 -16.39 5.45 6.13
CA LEU A 34 -16.62 6.33 7.28
C LEU A 34 -15.38 7.16 7.61
N VAL A 35 -14.18 6.56 7.63
CA VAL A 35 -12.92 7.27 7.88
C VAL A 35 -12.64 8.28 6.77
N ALA A 36 -12.88 7.89 5.51
CA ALA A 36 -12.69 8.73 4.33
C ALA A 36 -13.62 9.95 4.26
N THR A 37 -14.65 10.05 5.13
CA THR A 37 -15.42 11.29 5.30
C THR A 37 -14.57 12.45 5.84
N LYS A 38 -13.44 12.15 6.45
CA LYS A 38 -12.46 13.15 6.86
C LYS A 38 -11.58 13.50 5.67
N THR A 39 -11.63 14.75 5.25
CA THR A 39 -10.87 15.25 4.09
C THR A 39 -9.84 16.30 4.48
N SER A 40 -8.87 16.50 3.59
CA SER A 40 -7.86 17.55 3.65
C SER A 40 -7.43 17.92 2.23
N ASN A 41 -7.03 19.16 2.01
CA ASN A 41 -6.39 19.59 0.76
C ASN A 41 -4.85 19.41 0.78
N HIS A 42 -4.31 18.72 1.79
CA HIS A 42 -2.88 18.43 1.94
C HIS A 42 -2.62 16.93 2.07
N LEU A 43 -1.59 16.45 1.36
CA LEU A 43 -0.99 15.15 1.57
C LEU A 43 -0.19 15.20 2.87
N GLN A 44 -0.73 14.63 3.94
CA GLN A 44 -0.12 14.66 5.26
C GLN A 44 -0.67 13.57 6.18
N THR A 45 0.06 13.22 7.22
CA THR A 45 -0.46 12.43 8.34
C THR A 45 -1.49 13.21 9.15
N VAL A 46 -2.22 12.53 10.04
CA VAL A 46 -3.14 13.18 11.00
C VAL A 46 -2.45 14.20 11.92
N SER A 47 -1.13 14.11 12.08
CA SER A 47 -0.31 15.06 12.86
C SER A 47 0.28 16.19 12.01
N GLY A 48 -0.16 16.35 10.76
CA GLY A 48 0.31 17.39 9.84
C GLY A 48 1.75 17.18 9.36
N ARG A 49 2.24 15.95 9.36
CA ARG A 49 3.61 15.61 8.92
C ARG A 49 3.60 14.96 7.54
N GLY A 50 4.78 14.82 6.94
CA GLY A 50 4.95 14.09 5.69
C GLY A 50 4.57 12.61 5.83
N VAL A 51 4.19 12.02 4.71
CA VAL A 51 3.68 10.65 4.60
C VAL A 51 4.80 9.69 4.22
N CYS A 52 4.84 8.50 4.85
CA CYS A 52 5.82 7.44 4.58
C CYS A 52 5.15 6.25 3.86
N ILE A 53 4.79 6.44 2.58
CA ILE A 53 4.18 5.39 1.75
C ILE A 53 5.08 5.13 0.54
N PRO A 54 5.92 4.08 0.56
CA PRO A 54 6.90 3.83 -0.50
C PRO A 54 6.30 3.80 -1.92
N SER A 55 5.10 3.24 -2.05
CA SER A 55 4.32 3.15 -3.29
C SER A 55 4.01 4.52 -3.92
N LEU A 56 3.94 5.58 -3.11
CA LEU A 56 3.61 6.95 -3.54
C LEU A 56 4.82 7.90 -3.54
N MET A 57 6.00 7.39 -3.16
CA MET A 57 7.21 8.20 -2.95
C MET A 57 8.37 7.86 -3.90
N GLN A 58 8.19 6.92 -4.83
CA GLN A 58 9.26 6.50 -5.74
C GLN A 58 9.81 7.72 -6.52
N GLY A 59 11.12 7.81 -6.70
CA GLY A 59 11.74 8.85 -7.54
C GLY A 59 11.88 10.25 -6.93
N HIS A 60 11.55 10.44 -5.64
CA HIS A 60 11.90 11.69 -4.94
C HIS A 60 13.43 11.92 -4.98
N PRO A 61 13.95 13.07 -5.44
CA PRO A 61 15.36 13.38 -5.34
C PRO A 61 15.73 13.47 -3.85
N GLN A 62 16.57 12.53 -3.40
CA GLN A 62 16.92 12.40 -1.99
C GLN A 62 18.27 13.07 -1.77
N GLU A 63 18.26 14.30 -1.25
CA GLU A 63 19.48 15.06 -0.97
C GLU A 63 20.19 14.62 0.32
N SER A 64 19.54 13.80 1.16
CA SER A 64 20.07 13.37 2.47
C SER A 64 20.79 12.01 2.39
N PRO A 65 21.93 11.83 3.11
CA PRO A 65 22.60 10.54 3.21
C PRO A 65 21.64 9.45 3.69
N ILE A 66 21.77 8.26 3.11
CA ILE A 66 20.99 7.08 3.47
C ILE A 66 21.35 6.68 4.89
N HIS A 67 20.45 6.98 5.82
CA HIS A 67 20.42 6.29 7.09
C HIS A 67 19.23 5.34 7.06
N HIS A 68 19.51 4.05 6.91
CA HIS A 68 18.53 2.95 6.86
C HIS A 68 17.57 2.90 8.07
N TRP A 69 17.86 3.66 9.14
CA TRP A 69 17.05 3.76 10.34
C TRP A 69 16.09 4.96 10.36
N PHE A 70 16.17 5.91 9.40
CA PHE A 70 15.26 7.06 9.37
C PHE A 70 14.18 6.89 8.28
N PRO A 71 12.88 6.80 8.66
CA PRO A 71 11.79 6.72 7.70
C PRO A 71 11.78 7.97 6.81
N ARG A 72 11.73 7.76 5.50
CA ARG A 72 11.63 8.86 4.54
C ARG A 72 10.16 9.29 4.45
N THR A 73 9.91 10.58 4.28
CA THR A 73 8.54 11.12 4.14
C THR A 73 8.43 12.07 2.96
N VAL A 74 7.26 12.11 2.32
CA VAL A 74 6.90 13.11 1.30
C VAL A 74 5.84 14.06 1.88
N GLY A 75 6.02 15.35 1.67
CA GLY A 75 5.14 16.39 2.21
C GLY A 75 5.50 16.83 3.65
N PRO A 76 4.61 17.54 4.36
CA PRO A 76 3.25 17.89 3.95
C PRO A 76 3.23 18.82 2.74
N MET A 77 2.27 18.64 1.83
CA MET A 77 2.14 19.48 0.64
C MET A 77 0.69 19.53 0.17
N SER A 78 0.28 20.60 -0.51
CA SER A 78 -1.08 20.73 -1.03
C SER A 78 -1.37 19.71 -2.15
N SER A 79 -2.65 19.45 -2.46
CA SER A 79 -3.06 18.59 -3.57
C SER A 79 -2.44 19.02 -4.91
N VAL A 80 -2.31 20.33 -5.14
CA VAL A 80 -1.69 20.93 -6.33
C VAL A 80 -0.20 20.61 -6.38
N GLN A 81 0.51 20.81 -5.26
CA GLN A 81 1.94 20.47 -5.15
C GLN A 81 2.17 18.97 -5.33
N TYR A 82 1.31 18.14 -4.75
CA TYR A 82 1.40 16.70 -4.86
C TYR A 82 1.16 16.21 -6.30
N ARG A 83 0.18 16.79 -7.01
CA ARG A 83 -0.04 16.49 -8.43
C ARG A 83 1.17 16.86 -9.29
N ALA A 84 1.77 18.02 -9.03
CA ALA A 84 3.00 18.44 -9.71
C ALA A 84 4.16 17.47 -9.42
N TYR A 85 4.32 17.06 -8.16
CA TYR A 85 5.30 16.07 -7.75
C TYR A 85 5.11 14.72 -8.45
N MET A 86 3.89 14.16 -8.46
CA MET A 86 3.61 12.89 -9.14
C MET A 86 3.93 12.94 -10.63
N LYS A 87 3.71 14.09 -11.28
CA LYS A 87 4.07 14.32 -12.70
C LYS A 87 5.58 14.46 -12.91
N SER A 88 6.33 15.00 -11.94
CA SER A 88 7.78 15.19 -12.09
C SER A 88 8.58 13.90 -11.94
N ILE A 89 8.06 12.92 -11.21
CA ILE A 89 8.81 11.69 -10.88
C ILE A 89 8.60 10.55 -11.88
N SER A 90 7.68 10.66 -12.84
CA SER A 90 7.41 9.61 -13.83
C SER A 90 7.32 10.18 -15.24
N SER A 91 7.70 9.36 -16.22
CA SER A 91 7.48 9.67 -17.64
C SER A 91 6.05 9.35 -18.12
N HIS A 92 5.19 8.83 -17.25
CA HIS A 92 3.76 8.62 -17.52
C HIS A 92 2.93 9.51 -16.61
N LEU A 93 1.70 9.83 -17.04
CA LEU A 93 0.79 10.61 -16.21
C LEU A 93 0.29 9.75 -15.03
N PRO A 94 0.22 10.32 -13.80
CA PRO A 94 -0.40 9.64 -12.67
C PRO A 94 -1.92 9.53 -12.85
N PRO A 95 -2.59 8.65 -12.09
CA PRO A 95 -4.05 8.71 -11.97
C PRO A 95 -4.49 10.11 -11.54
N GLU A 96 -5.52 10.65 -12.20
CA GLU A 96 -6.11 11.93 -11.80
C GLU A 96 -6.92 11.77 -10.50
N PHE A 97 -6.91 12.80 -9.66
CA PHE A 97 -7.68 12.87 -8.42
C PHE A 97 -8.22 14.27 -8.16
N ALA A 98 -9.29 14.38 -7.38
CA ALA A 98 -9.83 15.64 -6.90
C ALA A 98 -8.89 16.32 -5.89
N ASP A 99 -9.10 17.60 -5.60
CA ASP A 99 -8.25 18.33 -4.63
C ASP A 99 -8.46 17.87 -3.19
N ASP A 100 -9.65 17.36 -2.86
CA ASP A 100 -9.94 16.76 -1.57
C ASP A 100 -9.30 15.37 -1.47
N LEU A 101 -8.28 15.27 -0.62
CA LEU A 101 -7.68 14.01 -0.20
C LEU A 101 -8.47 13.44 0.97
N VAL A 102 -8.56 12.12 1.06
CA VAL A 102 -9.35 11.40 2.07
C VAL A 102 -8.44 10.76 3.11
N LEU A 103 -8.85 10.78 4.38
CA LEU A 103 -8.15 10.05 5.42
C LEU A 103 -8.26 8.55 5.14
N TYR A 104 -7.12 7.88 5.04
CA TYR A 104 -7.04 6.46 4.75
C TYR A 104 -5.92 5.79 5.52
N HIS A 105 -6.16 4.55 5.94
CA HIS A 105 -5.19 3.70 6.61
C HIS A 105 -4.58 2.74 5.58
N ASP A 106 -3.45 3.15 5.00
CA ASP A 106 -2.83 2.44 3.88
C ASP A 106 -2.21 1.07 4.24
N ASP A 107 -2.18 0.74 5.54
CA ASP A 107 -1.70 -0.53 6.05
C ASP A 107 -2.83 -1.42 6.61
N GLN A 108 -4.05 -1.33 6.04
CA GLN A 108 -5.19 -2.19 6.40
C GLN A 108 -5.08 -3.60 5.80
N GLY A 109 -3.89 -4.17 5.89
CA GLY A 109 -3.61 -5.54 5.48
C GLY A 109 -4.28 -6.59 6.37
N PRO A 110 -4.30 -7.86 5.94
CA PRO A 110 -4.96 -8.94 6.68
C PRO A 110 -4.32 -9.22 8.05
N THR A 111 -3.09 -8.74 8.31
CA THR A 111 -2.42 -8.85 9.61
C THR A 111 -2.85 -7.78 10.61
N ASN A 112 -3.46 -6.68 10.15
CA ASN A 112 -3.85 -5.53 10.97
C ASN A 112 -5.35 -5.45 11.24
N ILE A 113 -6.10 -6.46 10.80
CA ILE A 113 -7.54 -6.59 11.01
C ILE A 113 -7.81 -7.88 11.76
N SER A 114 -8.42 -7.79 12.93
CA SER A 114 -8.84 -8.96 13.71
C SER A 114 -10.34 -9.16 13.62
N ILE A 115 -10.76 -10.42 13.63
CA ILE A 115 -12.16 -10.84 13.46
C ILE A 115 -12.69 -11.39 14.78
N SER A 116 -13.98 -11.19 15.05
CA SER A 116 -14.66 -11.75 16.21
C SER A 116 -14.51 -13.28 16.26
N ASN A 117 -14.58 -13.87 17.46
CA ASN A 117 -14.37 -15.30 17.65
C ASN A 117 -15.40 -16.18 16.91
N ASP A 118 -16.56 -15.64 16.56
CA ASP A 118 -17.57 -16.31 15.74
C ASP A 118 -17.34 -16.16 14.23
N GLY A 119 -16.31 -15.39 13.82
CA GLY A 119 -15.92 -15.21 12.43
C GLY A 119 -16.83 -14.31 11.62
N ASN A 120 -17.77 -13.59 12.24
CA ASN A 120 -18.84 -12.89 11.54
C ASN A 120 -18.69 -11.37 11.46
N SER A 121 -17.75 -10.78 12.20
CA SER A 121 -17.57 -9.33 12.24
C SER A 121 -16.13 -8.94 12.51
N VAL A 122 -15.76 -7.71 12.15
CA VAL A 122 -14.47 -7.12 12.48
C VAL A 122 -14.44 -6.78 13.97
N ALA A 123 -13.53 -7.40 14.71
CA ALA A 123 -13.31 -7.09 16.12
C ALA A 123 -12.48 -5.82 16.31
N THR A 124 -11.47 -5.59 15.47
CA THR A 124 -10.63 -4.39 15.53
C THR A 124 -9.81 -4.18 14.26
N ILE A 125 -9.44 -2.92 14.02
CA ILE A 125 -8.41 -2.50 13.07
C ILE A 125 -7.30 -1.82 13.87
N ILE A 126 -6.06 -2.26 13.71
CA ILE A 126 -4.89 -1.77 14.47
C ILE A 126 -3.84 -1.16 13.54
N ASP A 127 -2.75 -0.67 14.14
CA ASP A 127 -1.57 -0.11 13.46
C ASP A 127 -1.80 1.17 12.65
N TRP A 128 -2.52 2.11 13.26
CA TRP A 128 -2.85 3.43 12.69
C TRP A 128 -1.65 4.37 12.51
N ALA A 129 -0.41 3.91 12.67
CA ALA A 129 0.78 4.75 12.62
C ALA A 129 0.99 5.44 11.26
N ASN A 130 0.53 4.80 10.17
CA ASN A 130 0.68 5.29 8.80
C ASN A 130 -0.58 5.97 8.24
N VAL A 131 -1.58 6.26 9.07
CA VAL A 131 -2.83 6.90 8.62
C VAL A 131 -2.56 8.33 8.12
N ALA A 132 -3.04 8.62 6.91
CA ALA A 132 -2.77 9.88 6.22
C ALA A 132 -3.92 10.30 5.30
N TYR A 133 -3.91 11.57 4.90
CA TYR A 133 -4.77 12.10 3.85
C TYR A 133 -4.15 11.80 2.49
N LEU A 134 -4.83 10.98 1.69
CA LEU A 134 -4.31 10.39 0.46
C LEU A 134 -5.30 10.60 -0.71
N PRO A 135 -4.83 10.50 -1.97
CA PRO A 135 -5.72 10.58 -3.12
C PRO A 135 -6.82 9.52 -3.08
N ARG A 136 -8.05 9.91 -3.43
CA ARG A 136 -9.20 9.00 -3.36
C ARG A 136 -9.05 7.75 -4.24
N PHE A 137 -8.35 7.83 -5.38
CA PHE A 137 -8.08 6.64 -6.21
C PHE A 137 -7.27 5.57 -5.46
N TRP A 138 -6.47 5.98 -4.48
CA TRP A 138 -5.55 5.10 -3.78
C TRP A 138 -6.28 4.08 -2.92
N VAL A 139 -7.44 4.46 -2.36
CA VAL A 139 -8.22 3.64 -1.42
C VAL A 139 -8.57 2.26 -1.99
N ALA A 140 -9.11 2.19 -3.21
CA ALA A 140 -9.41 0.91 -3.87
C ALA A 140 -8.22 0.34 -4.68
N THR A 141 -7.21 1.15 -4.98
CA THR A 141 -6.03 0.72 -5.76
C THR A 141 -4.99 0.00 -4.89
N ALA A 142 -4.77 0.47 -3.65
CA ALA A 142 -3.77 -0.07 -2.74
C ALA A 142 -3.94 -1.58 -2.46
N PRO A 143 -5.17 -2.09 -2.19
CA PRO A 143 -5.39 -3.52 -1.95
C PRO A 143 -4.92 -4.46 -3.06
N LEU A 144 -4.78 -3.96 -4.28
CA LEU A 144 -4.41 -4.73 -5.48
C LEU A 144 -2.98 -4.50 -5.95
N THR A 145 -2.27 -3.58 -5.30
CA THR A 145 -0.96 -3.11 -5.76
C THR A 145 0.10 -3.12 -4.67
N VAL A 146 -0.31 -3.12 -3.40
CA VAL A 146 0.58 -3.12 -2.24
C VAL A 146 0.65 -4.52 -1.63
N ALA A 147 1.86 -4.98 -1.36
CA ALA A 147 2.09 -6.33 -0.85
C ALA A 147 1.54 -6.58 0.57
N GLY A 148 1.37 -5.51 1.36
CA GLY A 148 0.77 -5.59 2.69
C GLY A 148 -0.68 -6.09 2.71
N PHE A 149 -1.37 -6.10 1.56
CA PHE A 149 -2.73 -6.65 1.44
C PHE A 149 -2.77 -8.12 1.00
N MET A 150 -1.61 -8.75 0.80
CA MET A 150 -1.54 -10.18 0.49
C MET A 150 -1.65 -11.00 1.77
N LEU A 151 -2.37 -12.12 1.70
CA LEU A 151 -2.35 -13.14 2.73
C LEU A 151 -0.98 -13.83 2.75
N GLU A 152 -0.59 -14.37 3.89
CA GLU A 152 0.67 -15.09 4.05
C GLU A 152 0.77 -16.28 3.08
N ASP A 153 -0.31 -17.05 2.93
CA ASP A 153 -0.40 -18.21 2.05
C ASP A 153 -0.51 -17.86 0.55
N ASP A 154 -0.78 -16.58 0.22
CA ASP A 154 -0.78 -16.07 -1.16
C ASP A 154 0.65 -15.75 -1.68
N LYS A 155 1.68 -16.05 -0.88
CA LYS A 155 3.09 -15.95 -1.30
C LYS A 155 3.41 -17.05 -2.35
N PRO A 156 4.38 -16.84 -3.26
CA PRO A 156 4.48 -17.54 -4.55
C PRO A 156 4.39 -19.08 -4.53
N PRO A 157 3.81 -19.72 -5.59
CA PRO A 157 3.59 -19.16 -6.92
C PRO A 157 2.17 -18.62 -7.18
N MET A 158 2.03 -17.28 -7.06
CA MET A 158 1.26 -16.27 -7.82
C MET A 158 -0.11 -16.54 -8.49
N SER A 159 -0.69 -17.73 -8.49
CA SER A 159 -1.98 -18.00 -9.16
C SER A 159 -3.20 -17.62 -8.31
N ALA A 160 -3.03 -17.37 -7.00
CA ALA A 160 -4.08 -16.94 -6.08
C ALA A 160 -3.92 -15.48 -5.61
N ARG A 161 -3.21 -14.61 -6.37
CA ARG A 161 -3.13 -13.19 -6.02
C ARG A 161 -4.54 -12.59 -5.87
N GLY A 162 -4.92 -12.28 -4.64
CA GLY A 162 -6.07 -11.42 -4.35
C GLY A 162 -7.31 -12.19 -3.93
N GLY A 163 -7.22 -13.06 -2.93
CA GLY A 163 -8.40 -13.39 -2.12
C GLY A 163 -8.89 -12.13 -1.39
N TRP A 164 -8.15 -11.73 -0.36
CA TRP A 164 -8.48 -10.55 0.45
C TRP A 164 -8.48 -9.25 -0.37
N GLY A 165 -7.36 -8.91 -1.01
CA GLY A 165 -7.22 -7.63 -1.72
C GLY A 165 -8.28 -7.39 -2.80
N ARG A 166 -8.72 -8.43 -3.51
CA ARG A 166 -9.79 -8.32 -4.52
C ARG A 166 -11.17 -8.16 -3.90
N MET A 167 -11.47 -8.93 -2.85
CA MET A 167 -12.74 -8.78 -2.12
C MET A 167 -12.85 -7.38 -1.52
N LEU A 168 -11.77 -6.89 -0.89
CA LEU A 168 -11.73 -5.54 -0.33
C LEU A 168 -11.84 -4.47 -1.42
N SER A 169 -11.09 -4.56 -2.52
CA SER A 169 -11.22 -3.59 -3.64
C SER A 169 -12.65 -3.55 -4.21
N THR A 170 -13.26 -4.73 -4.37
CA THR A 170 -14.64 -4.83 -4.87
C THR A 170 -15.63 -4.16 -3.92
N ALA A 171 -15.51 -4.42 -2.62
CA ALA A 171 -16.33 -3.79 -1.60
C ALA A 171 -16.12 -2.26 -1.52
N LEU A 172 -14.87 -1.79 -1.64
CA LEU A 172 -14.55 -0.35 -1.69
C LEU A 172 -15.10 0.31 -2.94
N THR A 173 -15.09 -0.38 -4.08
CA THR A 173 -15.72 0.11 -5.32
C THR A 173 -17.23 0.30 -5.13
N ALA A 174 -17.89 -0.62 -4.42
CA ALA A 174 -19.31 -0.47 -4.07
C ALA A 174 -19.58 0.72 -3.14
N GLN A 175 -18.58 1.17 -2.36
CA GLN A 175 -18.62 2.40 -1.56
C GLN A 175 -18.26 3.67 -2.35
N GLY A 176 -18.07 3.56 -3.68
CA GLY A 176 -17.77 4.69 -4.56
C GLY A 176 -16.30 5.11 -4.60
N PHE A 177 -15.37 4.23 -4.24
CA PHE A 177 -13.93 4.43 -4.48
C PHE A 177 -13.54 3.81 -5.82
N GLN A 178 -13.06 4.62 -6.75
CA GLN A 178 -12.62 4.12 -8.05
C GLN A 178 -11.25 3.45 -7.93
N GLU A 179 -11.15 2.22 -8.42
CA GLU A 179 -9.88 1.53 -8.66
C GLU A 179 -9.19 2.08 -9.93
N CYS A 180 -7.91 2.42 -9.83
CA CYS A 180 -7.09 2.95 -10.92
C CYS A 180 -5.82 2.12 -11.13
N VAL A 181 -5.92 0.79 -11.05
CA VAL A 181 -4.77 -0.13 -11.15
C VAL A 181 -4.00 0.00 -12.46
N PRO A 182 -4.63 0.05 -13.65
CA PRO A 182 -3.89 0.19 -14.91
C PRO A 182 -3.07 1.48 -14.99
N GLU A 183 -3.68 2.62 -14.65
CA GLU A 183 -3.07 3.95 -14.67
C GLU A 183 -1.95 4.03 -13.64
N TYR A 184 -2.21 3.56 -12.42
CA TYR A 184 -1.21 3.54 -11.36
C TYR A 184 -0.03 2.65 -11.73
N ARG A 185 -0.27 1.45 -12.30
CA ARG A 185 0.81 0.56 -12.74
C ARG A 185 1.61 1.16 -13.89
N ALA A 186 0.96 1.82 -14.84
CA ALA A 186 1.64 2.50 -15.93
C ALA A 186 2.53 3.63 -15.39
N TRP A 187 2.02 4.39 -14.41
CA TRP A 187 2.76 5.46 -13.75
C TRP A 187 3.96 4.94 -12.94
N ILE A 188 3.75 4.02 -12.00
CA ILE A 188 4.77 3.56 -11.05
C ILE A 188 5.92 2.82 -11.75
N ASN A 189 5.64 2.04 -12.80
CA ASN A 189 6.66 1.31 -13.57
C ASN A 189 7.61 2.25 -14.35
N LYS A 190 7.24 3.52 -14.46
CA LYS A 190 7.94 4.55 -15.23
C LYS A 190 8.46 5.68 -14.36
N VAL A 191 8.36 5.51 -13.04
CA VAL A 191 8.99 6.39 -12.08
C VAL A 191 10.51 6.29 -12.22
N PHE A 192 11.16 7.45 -12.27
CA PHE A 192 12.61 7.54 -12.35
C PHE A 192 13.21 6.97 -11.07
N LYS A 193 14.13 6.01 -11.20
CA LYS A 193 14.86 5.50 -10.04
C LYS A 193 15.80 6.59 -9.55
N SER A 194 15.60 7.04 -8.33
CA SER A 194 16.40 8.09 -7.70
C SER A 194 17.69 7.55 -7.06
N ASP A 195 17.91 6.23 -7.07
CA ASP A 195 19.11 5.63 -6.48
C ASP A 195 20.35 6.08 -7.27
N THR A 196 21.23 6.81 -6.59
CA THR A 196 22.53 7.22 -7.12
C THR A 196 23.48 6.02 -7.19
N ALA A 197 24.57 6.13 -7.95
CA ALA A 197 25.62 5.10 -7.99
C ALA A 197 26.22 4.82 -6.59
N LYS A 198 26.23 5.83 -5.71
CA LYS A 198 26.65 5.71 -4.31
C LYS A 198 25.67 4.86 -3.51
N ASP A 199 24.36 5.07 -3.71
CA ASP A 199 23.31 4.31 -3.05
C ASP A 199 23.43 2.83 -3.43
N LEU A 200 23.57 2.54 -4.73
CA LEU A 200 23.76 1.17 -5.25
C LEU A 200 25.00 0.48 -4.66
N ALA A 201 26.11 1.20 -4.46
CA ALA A 201 27.32 0.65 -3.85
C ALA A 201 27.16 0.36 -2.34
N GLU A 202 26.41 1.17 -1.61
CA GLU A 202 26.12 0.93 -0.19
C GLU A 202 25.17 -0.26 0.00
N TRP A 203 24.23 -0.49 -0.93
CA TRP A 203 23.35 -1.67 -0.92
C TRP A 203 24.12 -2.99 -1.12
N VAL A 204 25.11 -3.01 -2.01
CA VAL A 204 25.91 -4.21 -2.34
C VAL A 204 26.84 -4.61 -1.19
N THR A 205 27.34 -3.64 -0.43
CA THR A 205 28.32 -3.88 0.65
C THR A 205 27.70 -4.36 1.97
N ARG A 206 26.37 -4.24 2.14
CA ARG A 206 25.69 -4.48 3.42
C ARG A 206 24.69 -5.65 3.43
N THR A 207 24.78 -6.60 2.49
CA THR A 207 24.06 -7.88 2.59
C THR A 207 24.58 -8.73 3.76
N LEU A 208 24.15 -8.42 4.99
CA LEU A 208 24.25 -9.28 6.16
C LEU A 208 22.88 -9.91 6.48
N PRO A 209 22.83 -11.15 7.01
CA PRO A 209 21.60 -11.85 7.29
C PRO A 209 21.07 -11.42 8.67
N PHE A 210 20.00 -10.63 8.73
CA PHE A 210 19.21 -10.46 9.96
C PHE A 210 17.71 -10.41 9.65
N PRO A 211 16.84 -11.03 10.49
CA PRO A 211 15.58 -11.58 10.00
C PRO A 211 14.34 -10.68 10.16
N LEU A 212 14.42 -9.49 10.76
CA LEU A 212 13.21 -8.72 11.12
C LEU A 212 12.80 -7.60 10.15
N PHE A 213 13.52 -7.39 9.05
CA PHE A 213 13.24 -6.30 8.09
C PHE A 213 12.67 -6.77 6.74
N LEU A 214 12.08 -7.97 6.70
CA LEU A 214 11.61 -8.58 5.46
C LEU A 214 10.22 -8.13 5.00
N HIS A 215 9.48 -7.29 5.74
CA HIS A 215 8.15 -6.88 5.30
C HIS A 215 8.14 -5.60 4.44
N GLN A 216 8.88 -4.56 4.81
CA GLN A 216 8.89 -3.31 4.03
C GLN A 216 9.85 -3.33 2.82
N GLN A 217 10.99 -4.04 2.90
CA GLN A 217 11.95 -4.08 1.78
C GLN A 217 11.67 -5.17 0.73
N ARG A 218 10.84 -6.19 1.02
CA ARG A 218 10.43 -7.17 0.00
C ARG A 218 9.49 -6.57 -1.04
N ILE A 219 8.72 -5.54 -0.69
CA ILE A 219 7.77 -4.87 -1.60
C ILE A 219 8.49 -4.29 -2.83
N LEU A 220 9.72 -3.81 -2.67
CA LEU A 220 10.55 -3.30 -3.78
C LEU A 220 11.11 -4.41 -4.69
N ARG A 221 11.32 -5.64 -4.19
CA ARG A 221 11.89 -6.75 -4.98
C ARG A 221 10.86 -7.53 -5.80
N TYR A 222 9.59 -7.53 -5.41
CA TYR A 222 8.55 -8.31 -6.11
C TYR A 222 7.90 -7.58 -7.29
N SER A 223 8.26 -6.32 -7.56
CA SER A 223 7.83 -5.59 -8.77
C SER A 223 8.67 -5.91 -10.01
N THR A 224 9.77 -6.66 -9.91
CA THR A 224 10.78 -6.76 -10.98
C THR A 224 10.99 -8.13 -11.60
N ASN A 225 10.18 -9.15 -11.32
CA ASN A 225 10.31 -10.44 -12.01
C ASN A 225 9.24 -10.63 -13.09
N ALA A 226 9.42 -9.92 -14.21
CA ALA A 226 8.96 -10.40 -15.51
C ALA A 226 10.14 -11.15 -16.16
N PRO A 227 9.96 -12.38 -16.69
CA PRO A 227 11.07 -13.17 -17.21
C PRO A 227 11.63 -12.54 -18.50
N PHE A 228 12.94 -12.29 -18.52
CA PHE A 228 13.70 -12.04 -19.73
C PHE A 228 13.63 -13.28 -20.63
N ALA A 229 12.76 -13.26 -21.64
CA ALA A 229 12.87 -14.19 -22.76
C ALA A 229 14.05 -13.74 -23.64
N SER A 230 15.21 -14.40 -23.48
CA SER A 230 16.32 -14.21 -24.40
C SER A 230 15.98 -14.84 -25.76
N LYS A 231 15.63 -14.03 -26.75
CA LYS A 231 15.76 -14.43 -28.15
C LYS A 231 17.24 -14.42 -28.50
N LYS A 232 17.87 -15.60 -28.58
CA LYS A 232 19.10 -15.78 -29.35
C LYS A 232 18.72 -16.07 -30.79
N THR A 233 18.96 -15.09 -31.65
CA THR A 233 19.13 -15.28 -33.09
C THR A 233 20.38 -16.12 -33.36
N ARG A 234 20.22 -17.19 -34.12
CA ARG A 234 21.14 -17.64 -35.16
C ARG A 234 20.30 -18.13 -36.32
#